data_AF-A0A2V8A314-F1
#
_entry.id   AF-A0A2V8A314-F1
#
_cell.length_a   1.000
_cell.length_b   1.000
_cell.length_c   1.000
_cell.angle_alpha   90.00
_cell.angle_beta   90.00
_cell.angle_gamma   90.00
#
_symmetry.space_group_name_H-M   'P 1'
#
loop_
_entity.id
_entity.type
_entity.pdbx_description
1 polymer ?
#
loop_
_entity_poly.entity_id
_entity_poly.type
_entity_poly.pdbx_seq_one_letter_code
_entity_poly.pdbx_strand_id
1 'polypeptide(L)'
;MLRMSRVLSIAVASMPLAGAISMRAMTPAPTMALPNCSIAALSSFNITDVVITSATAVAASGPNPDYCDVIGSVATHGEGAGPGAARFQLDLPAAWNRKYLATGPGGVSGNFFKSMNPVDGGSALRKGYAFVTNDVGHQSDFFDASWALLAPGAPDKPKLVDYFYRAHHQVAVATKALVTQFYGTDSIERAYFDGCSTAGRNGLMEAMREPVLL
;
A
#
# COMPACT_ATOMS: atom_id res chain seq x y z
N MET A 1 60.69 6.96 -55.91
CA MET A 1 61.65 5.91 -55.47
C MET A 1 61.50 5.72 -53.96
N LEU A 2 61.35 4.45 -53.56
CA LEU A 2 61.09 3.90 -52.23
C LEU A 2 61.64 4.68 -51.02
N ARG A 3 60.81 4.86 -49.98
CA ARG A 3 61.29 4.77 -48.59
C ARG A 3 60.34 3.92 -47.75
N MET A 4 60.87 2.76 -47.37
CA MET A 4 60.25 1.73 -46.54
C MET A 4 59.90 2.24 -45.15
N SER A 5 58.72 1.82 -44.70
CA SER A 5 58.12 1.99 -43.39
C SER A 5 58.95 1.32 -42.28
N ARG A 6 59.20 2.02 -41.17
CA ARG A 6 59.65 1.41 -39.91
C ARG A 6 58.43 1.18 -39.02
N VAL A 7 58.06 -0.08 -38.83
CA VAL A 7 57.05 -0.50 -37.85
C VAL A 7 57.72 -0.53 -36.48
N LEU A 8 57.19 0.25 -35.53
CA LEU A 8 57.65 0.30 -34.15
C LEU A 8 56.86 -0.74 -33.33
N SER A 9 57.52 -1.82 -32.90
CA SER A 9 56.92 -2.82 -32.02
C SER A 9 56.79 -2.26 -30.61
N ILE A 10 55.55 -2.10 -30.12
CA ILE A 10 55.27 -1.77 -28.72
C ILE A 10 55.04 -3.10 -27.98
N ALA A 11 55.91 -3.39 -27.02
CA ALA A 11 55.75 -4.52 -26.11
C ALA A 11 54.62 -4.22 -25.10
N VAL A 12 53.62 -5.10 -25.04
CA VAL A 12 52.53 -5.03 -24.05
C VAL A 12 52.99 -5.74 -22.78
N ALA A 13 53.20 -5.00 -21.70
CA ALA A 13 53.45 -5.55 -20.37
C ALA A 13 52.12 -5.98 -19.74
N SER A 14 51.94 -7.28 -19.54
CA SER A 14 50.81 -7.86 -18.81
C SER A 14 51.04 -7.79 -17.30
N MET A 15 50.26 -6.96 -16.58
CA MET A 15 50.18 -6.99 -15.12
C MET A 15 49.14 -8.02 -14.66
N PRO A 16 49.49 -8.98 -13.78
CA PRO A 16 48.53 -9.91 -13.22
C PRO A 16 47.76 -9.24 -12.07
N LEU A 17 46.46 -9.05 -12.25
CA LEU A 17 45.56 -8.52 -11.21
C LEU A 17 45.02 -9.70 -10.37
N ALA A 18 45.84 -10.23 -9.47
CA ALA A 18 45.38 -11.22 -8.47
C ALA A 18 44.89 -10.49 -7.21
N GLY A 19 43.72 -9.86 -7.29
CA GLY A 19 43.00 -9.32 -6.14
C GLY A 19 41.87 -10.26 -5.74
N ALA A 20 42.07 -11.09 -4.72
CA ALA A 20 41.01 -11.92 -4.16
C ALA A 20 39.97 -11.02 -3.47
N ILE A 21 38.81 -10.83 -4.10
CA ILE A 21 37.66 -10.17 -3.49
C ILE A 21 37.13 -11.11 -2.41
N SER A 22 37.41 -10.77 -1.15
CA SER A 22 36.86 -11.49 0.00
C SER A 22 35.35 -11.20 0.04
N MET A 23 34.54 -12.16 -0.42
CA MET A 23 33.09 -12.11 -0.25
C MET A 23 32.76 -12.30 1.22
N ARG A 24 32.60 -11.19 1.94
CA ARG A 24 32.05 -11.20 3.29
C ARG A 24 30.59 -11.65 3.16
N ALA A 25 30.27 -12.84 3.68
CA ALA A 25 28.89 -13.28 3.80
C ALA A 25 28.13 -12.23 4.64
N MET A 26 27.16 -11.55 4.02
CA MET A 26 26.21 -10.72 4.75
C MET A 26 25.39 -11.65 5.64
N THR A 27 25.61 -11.55 6.94
CA THR A 27 24.70 -12.15 7.93
C THR A 27 23.31 -11.57 7.66
N PRO A 28 22.28 -12.40 7.46
CA PRO A 28 20.92 -11.90 7.30
C PRO A 28 20.59 -11.03 8.52
N ALA A 29 20.06 -9.83 8.27
CA ALA A 29 19.59 -8.96 9.33
C ALA A 29 18.58 -9.76 10.18
N PRO A 30 18.58 -9.59 11.52
CA PRO A 30 17.59 -10.26 12.35
C PRO A 30 16.20 -9.89 11.83
N THR A 31 15.43 -10.89 11.42
CA THR A 31 14.00 -10.71 11.15
C THR A 31 13.39 -10.24 12.45
N MET A 32 12.97 -8.98 12.51
CA MET A 32 12.09 -8.55 13.58
C MET A 32 10.81 -9.37 13.42
N ALA A 33 10.62 -10.36 14.29
CA ALA A 33 9.33 -11.02 14.34
C ALA A 33 8.27 -9.92 14.50
N LEU A 34 7.21 -9.96 13.69
CA LEU A 34 6.03 -9.12 13.86
C LEU A 34 5.07 -9.90 14.76
N PRO A 35 5.21 -9.84 16.10
CA PRO A 35 4.50 -10.73 17.03
C PRO A 35 2.98 -10.61 16.91
N ASN A 36 2.49 -9.48 16.40
CA ASN A 36 1.06 -9.19 16.27
C ASN A 36 0.51 -9.44 14.85
N CYS A 37 1.26 -10.08 13.96
CA CYS A 37 0.78 -10.40 12.61
C CYS A 37 -0.03 -11.70 12.61
N SER A 38 -1.24 -11.65 13.16
CA SER A 38 -2.22 -12.74 13.07
C SER A 38 -3.63 -12.18 13.14
N ILE A 39 -4.61 -12.93 12.63
CA ILE A 39 -6.03 -12.53 12.72
C ILE A 39 -6.43 -12.35 14.19
N ALA A 40 -6.03 -13.27 15.07
CA ALA A 40 -6.37 -13.20 16.49
C ALA A 40 -5.79 -11.95 17.18
N ALA A 41 -4.53 -11.62 16.91
CA ALA A 41 -3.89 -10.44 17.50
C ALA A 41 -4.53 -9.14 16.99
N LEU A 42 -4.74 -9.00 15.67
CA LEU A 42 -5.34 -7.79 15.09
C LEU A 42 -6.80 -7.61 15.50
N SER A 43 -7.59 -8.69 15.53
CA SER A 43 -8.98 -8.64 15.98
C SER A 43 -9.10 -8.30 17.47
N SER A 44 -8.09 -8.59 18.29
CA SER A 44 -8.09 -8.26 19.72
C SER A 44 -8.05 -6.76 20.00
N PHE A 45 -7.67 -5.94 19.01
CA PHE A 45 -7.71 -4.48 19.11
C PHE A 45 -9.13 -3.92 19.15
N ASN A 46 -10.15 -4.71 18.79
CA ASN A 46 -11.57 -4.33 18.86
C ASN A 46 -11.88 -3.00 18.15
N ILE A 47 -11.28 -2.78 16.98
CA ILE A 47 -11.59 -1.60 16.17
C ILE A 47 -13.03 -1.73 15.66
N THR A 48 -13.84 -0.71 15.92
CA THR A 48 -15.26 -0.69 15.55
C THR A 48 -15.43 -0.92 14.05
N ASP A 49 -16.44 -1.71 13.69
CA ASP A 49 -16.82 -2.06 12.31
C ASP A 49 -15.76 -2.80 11.48
N VAL A 50 -14.61 -3.16 12.07
CA VAL A 50 -13.54 -3.88 11.38
C VAL A 50 -13.67 -5.38 11.56
N VAL A 51 -13.53 -6.11 10.45
CA VAL A 51 -13.34 -7.56 10.43
C VAL A 51 -12.04 -7.87 9.70
N ILE A 52 -11.13 -8.58 10.36
CA ILE A 52 -9.87 -9.06 9.76
C ILE A 52 -10.10 -10.45 9.15
N THR A 53 -9.77 -10.62 7.88
CA THR A 53 -9.95 -11.89 7.14
C THR A 53 -8.63 -12.56 6.78
N SER A 54 -7.54 -11.80 6.70
CA SER A 54 -6.18 -12.33 6.51
C SER A 54 -5.17 -11.47 7.27
N ALA A 55 -4.13 -12.11 7.80
CA ALA A 55 -2.97 -11.46 8.38
C ALA A 55 -1.75 -12.37 8.16
N THR A 56 -0.85 -11.97 7.28
CA THR A 56 0.28 -12.80 6.84
C THR A 56 1.59 -12.06 7.04
N ALA A 57 2.50 -12.64 7.81
CA ALA A 57 3.86 -12.12 7.92
C ALA A 57 4.62 -12.40 6.62
N VAL A 58 5.06 -11.34 5.95
CA VAL A 58 5.84 -11.41 4.71
C VAL A 58 7.29 -11.09 5.03
N ALA A 59 8.19 -12.03 4.72
CA ALA A 59 9.62 -11.84 4.93
C ALA A 59 10.17 -10.76 3.99
N ALA A 60 11.23 -10.08 4.43
CA ALA A 60 11.95 -9.10 3.62
C ALA A 60 12.37 -9.72 2.28
N SER A 61 12.16 -8.98 1.18
CA SER A 61 12.49 -9.43 -0.16
C SER A 61 12.89 -8.25 -1.04
N GLY A 62 14.07 -8.38 -1.67
CA GLY A 62 14.67 -7.29 -2.43
C GLY A 62 14.79 -6.02 -1.56
N PRO A 63 14.28 -4.88 -2.01
CA PRO A 63 14.38 -3.64 -1.24
C PRO A 63 13.29 -3.47 -0.16
N ASN A 64 12.29 -4.35 -0.11
CA ASN A 64 11.19 -4.26 0.84
C ASN A 64 11.57 -4.89 2.19
N PRO A 65 11.31 -4.22 3.32
CA PRO A 65 11.45 -4.84 4.63
C PRO A 65 10.40 -5.93 4.83
N ASP A 66 10.55 -6.68 5.91
CA ASP A 66 9.50 -7.51 6.47
C ASP A 66 8.27 -6.66 6.85
N TYR A 67 7.08 -7.20 6.62
CA TYR A 67 5.82 -6.52 6.90
C TYR A 67 4.69 -7.50 7.18
N CYS A 68 3.62 -7.02 7.81
CA CYS A 68 2.37 -7.76 7.95
C CYS A 68 1.41 -7.32 6.85
N ASP A 69 1.04 -8.25 5.96
CA ASP A 69 -0.02 -8.06 4.97
C ASP A 69 -1.37 -8.38 5.62
N VAL A 70 -2.23 -7.38 5.73
CA VAL A 70 -3.54 -7.50 6.39
C VAL A 70 -4.63 -7.26 5.37
N ILE A 71 -5.58 -8.19 5.29
CA ILE A 71 -6.83 -7.99 4.53
C ILE A 71 -7.99 -8.00 5.52
N GLY A 72 -8.89 -7.04 5.35
CA GLY A 72 -10.09 -6.94 6.16
C GLY A 72 -11.18 -6.14 5.48
N SER A 73 -12.23 -5.84 6.24
CA SER A 73 -13.35 -5.02 5.80
C SER A 73 -13.82 -4.09 6.90
N VAL A 74 -14.38 -2.95 6.50
CA VAL A 74 -15.07 -1.99 7.36
C VAL A 74 -16.54 -1.98 6.97
N ALA A 75 -17.44 -2.20 7.91
CA ALA A 75 -18.86 -1.95 7.71
C ALA A 75 -19.10 -0.43 7.63
N THR A 76 -19.68 0.04 6.52
CA THR A 76 -19.87 1.48 6.30
C THR A 76 -21.30 1.92 6.61
N HIS A 77 -21.43 3.09 7.23
CA HIS A 77 -22.72 3.60 7.68
C HIS A 77 -22.78 5.14 7.64
N GLY A 78 -23.98 5.72 7.78
CA GLY A 78 -24.20 7.17 7.75
C GLY A 78 -24.60 7.74 6.38
N GLU A 79 -24.59 9.07 6.26
CA GLU A 79 -24.92 9.84 5.05
C GLU A 79 -26.32 9.55 4.46
N GLY A 80 -27.22 8.98 5.27
CA GLY A 80 -28.54 8.52 4.84
C GLY A 80 -28.50 7.49 3.71
N ALA A 81 -27.36 6.84 3.48
CA ALA A 81 -27.13 5.97 2.33
C ALA A 81 -27.50 4.51 2.58
N GLY A 82 -27.70 4.11 3.84
CA GLY A 82 -27.91 2.72 4.24
C GLY A 82 -26.58 2.00 4.54
N PRO A 83 -26.63 0.75 5.04
CA PRO A 83 -25.45 -0.03 5.35
C PRO A 83 -24.68 -0.39 4.08
N GLY A 84 -23.36 -0.33 4.15
CA GLY A 84 -22.44 -0.83 3.12
C GLY A 84 -21.25 -1.54 3.76
N ALA A 85 -20.26 -1.90 2.95
CA ALA A 85 -19.00 -2.44 3.44
C ALA A 85 -17.90 -2.22 2.40
N ALA A 86 -16.70 -1.85 2.85
CA ALA A 86 -15.53 -1.70 2.00
C ALA A 86 -14.40 -2.57 2.52
N ARG A 87 -13.72 -3.30 1.62
CA ARG A 87 -12.56 -4.09 1.97
C ARG A 87 -11.29 -3.25 1.85
N PHE A 88 -10.29 -3.59 2.64
CA PHE A 88 -8.99 -2.96 2.60
C PHE A 88 -7.88 -4.00 2.59
N GLN A 89 -6.74 -3.58 2.04
CA GLN A 89 -5.46 -4.24 2.25
C GLN A 89 -4.50 -3.24 2.87
N LEU A 90 -3.91 -3.62 4.01
CA LEU A 90 -3.04 -2.79 4.84
C LEU A 90 -1.71 -3.50 5.03
N ASP A 91 -0.62 -2.88 4.58
CA ASP A 91 0.74 -3.35 4.77
C ASP A 91 1.38 -2.62 5.96
N LEU A 92 1.86 -3.38 6.94
CA LEU A 92 2.47 -2.87 8.18
C LEU A 92 3.95 -3.26 8.24
N PRO A 93 4.89 -2.41 7.78
CA PRO A 93 6.32 -2.72 7.81
C PRO A 93 6.84 -2.83 9.24
N ALA A 94 7.77 -3.76 9.49
CA ALA A 94 8.47 -3.84 10.78
C ALA A 94 9.26 -2.55 11.08
N ALA A 95 9.92 -2.00 10.05
CA ALA A 95 10.61 -0.72 10.10
C ALA A 95 9.65 0.45 9.78
N TRP A 96 8.66 0.68 10.63
CA TRP A 96 7.70 1.76 10.44
C TRP A 96 8.31 3.14 10.74
N ASN A 97 8.11 4.09 9.82
CA ASN A 97 8.63 5.45 9.89
C ASN A 97 7.67 6.44 10.59
N ARG A 98 6.66 5.92 11.29
CA ARG A 98 5.58 6.67 11.97
C ARG A 98 4.61 7.41 11.02
N LYS A 99 4.62 7.08 9.73
CA LYS A 99 3.75 7.71 8.72
C LYS A 99 2.81 6.70 8.09
N TYR A 100 1.69 7.23 7.61
CA TYR A 100 0.63 6.49 6.96
C TYR A 100 0.45 6.99 5.52
N LEU A 101 0.22 6.08 4.59
CA LEU A 101 -0.09 6.39 3.21
C LEU A 101 -1.34 5.63 2.77
N ALA A 102 -2.35 6.35 2.30
CA ALA A 102 -3.52 5.79 1.66
C ALA A 102 -3.48 5.99 0.14
N THR A 103 -4.03 5.02 -0.58
CA THR A 103 -4.36 5.15 -2.00
C THR A 103 -5.73 4.54 -2.28
N GLY A 104 -6.24 4.71 -3.49
CA GLY A 104 -7.53 4.18 -3.92
C GLY A 104 -7.47 3.49 -5.29
N PRO A 105 -8.59 2.89 -5.72
CA PRO A 105 -8.67 2.23 -7.01
C PRO A 105 -8.73 3.23 -8.17
N GLY A 106 -8.50 2.73 -9.38
CA GLY A 106 -8.71 3.46 -10.63
C GLY A 106 -10.03 3.08 -11.30
N GLY A 107 -10.51 3.93 -12.22
CA GLY A 107 -11.74 3.67 -12.97
C GLY A 107 -12.94 3.52 -12.04
N VAL A 108 -13.87 2.64 -12.39
CA VAL A 108 -15.02 2.28 -11.52
C VAL A 108 -14.78 0.94 -10.80
N SER A 109 -13.51 0.50 -10.71
CA SER A 109 -13.16 -0.77 -10.09
C SER A 109 -13.40 -0.79 -8.59
N GLY A 110 -13.49 -2.01 -8.07
CA GLY A 110 -13.52 -2.34 -6.66
C GLY A 110 -12.42 -3.34 -6.27
N ASN A 111 -11.20 -3.11 -6.75
CA ASN A 111 -10.06 -4.00 -6.52
C ASN A 111 -8.94 -3.28 -5.79
N PHE A 112 -8.09 -4.05 -5.09
CA PHE A 112 -6.90 -3.53 -4.41
C PHE A 112 -5.81 -3.17 -5.43
N PHE A 113 -6.00 -2.07 -6.14
CA PHE A 113 -4.92 -1.46 -6.88
C PHE A 113 -4.02 -0.74 -5.88
N LYS A 114 -2.84 -1.30 -5.61
CA LYS A 114 -1.77 -0.67 -4.82
C LYS A 114 -1.04 0.44 -5.61
N SER A 115 -1.81 1.23 -6.37
CA SER A 115 -1.43 2.29 -7.31
C SER A 115 -1.00 1.85 -8.72
N MET A 116 -1.29 2.71 -9.70
CA MET A 116 -0.78 2.66 -11.08
C MET A 116 0.55 3.43 -11.25
N ASN A 117 1.03 4.10 -10.19
CA ASN A 117 2.30 4.80 -10.18
C ASN A 117 3.39 3.93 -9.51
N PRO A 118 4.53 3.68 -10.18
CA PRO A 118 5.67 2.95 -9.61
C PRO A 118 6.21 3.52 -8.29
N VAL A 119 5.90 4.78 -7.99
CA VAL A 119 6.32 5.46 -6.76
C VAL A 119 5.53 4.96 -5.53
N ASP A 120 4.27 4.55 -5.66
CA ASP A 120 3.40 4.49 -4.47
C ASP A 120 3.44 3.09 -3.83
N GLY A 121 3.07 2.03 -4.57
CA GLY A 121 3.11 0.66 -4.02
C GLY A 121 4.53 0.10 -3.88
N GLY A 122 5.42 0.42 -4.84
CA GLY A 122 6.79 -0.09 -4.87
C GLY A 122 7.76 0.63 -3.92
N SER A 123 7.39 1.77 -3.32
CA SER A 123 8.26 2.50 -2.38
C SER A 123 7.70 2.72 -0.99
N ALA A 124 6.39 2.59 -0.77
CA ALA A 124 5.77 2.82 0.54
C ALA A 124 6.42 1.97 1.64
N LEU A 125 6.47 0.65 1.44
CA LEU A 125 7.11 -0.29 2.37
C LEU A 125 8.60 0.02 2.58
N ARG A 126 9.34 0.29 1.50
CA ARG A 126 10.77 0.63 1.57
C ARG A 126 11.06 1.90 2.36
N LYS A 127 10.15 2.88 2.28
CA LYS A 127 10.24 4.13 3.03
C LYS A 127 9.69 3.98 4.45
N GLY A 128 9.09 2.85 4.79
CA GLY A 128 8.55 2.53 6.11
C GLY A 128 7.12 3.03 6.35
N TYR A 129 6.33 3.35 5.32
CA TYR A 129 4.94 3.75 5.51
C TYR A 129 4.06 2.54 5.87
N ALA A 130 3.15 2.73 6.82
CA ALA A 130 1.96 1.87 6.89
C ALA A 130 1.07 2.23 5.70
N PHE A 131 0.82 1.27 4.81
CA PHE A 131 0.25 1.54 3.50
C PHE A 131 -1.10 0.85 3.30
N VAL A 132 -2.13 1.60 2.94
CA VAL A 132 -3.47 1.06 2.72
C VAL A 132 -3.96 1.31 1.30
N THR A 133 -4.70 0.34 0.76
CA THR A 133 -5.63 0.52 -0.37
C THR A 133 -6.98 -0.10 -0.01
N ASN A 134 -8.04 0.31 -0.70
CA ASN A 134 -9.38 -0.24 -0.52
C ASN A 134 -10.17 -0.34 -1.81
N ASP A 135 -11.27 -1.08 -1.76
CA ASP A 135 -12.14 -1.33 -2.89
C ASP A 135 -13.31 -0.35 -3.02
N VAL A 136 -13.34 0.69 -2.17
CA VAL A 136 -14.35 1.75 -2.15
C VAL A 136 -15.81 1.26 -2.14
N GLY A 137 -16.07 0.07 -1.58
CA GLY A 137 -17.43 -0.38 -1.27
C GLY A 137 -18.04 -1.42 -2.22
N HIS A 138 -17.27 -1.90 -3.21
CA HIS A 138 -17.74 -2.93 -4.14
C HIS A 138 -16.58 -3.69 -4.75
N GLN A 139 -16.88 -4.68 -5.61
CA GLN A 139 -15.90 -5.38 -6.43
C GLN A 139 -16.34 -5.38 -7.87
N SER A 140 -15.46 -4.97 -8.78
CA SER A 140 -15.73 -4.95 -10.22
C SER A 140 -14.43 -4.75 -11.00
N ASP A 141 -14.51 -5.07 -12.29
CA ASP A 141 -13.45 -4.76 -13.25
C ASP A 141 -13.36 -3.24 -13.51
N PHE A 142 -12.24 -2.83 -14.09
CA PHE A 142 -11.85 -1.41 -14.24
C PHE A 142 -12.92 -0.49 -14.84
N PHE A 143 -13.73 -1.01 -15.77
CA PHE A 143 -14.80 -0.28 -16.45
C PHE A 143 -16.21 -0.85 -16.21
N ASP A 144 -16.36 -1.84 -15.33
CA ASP A 144 -17.67 -2.40 -15.02
C ASP A 144 -18.37 -1.56 -13.95
N ALA A 145 -19.41 -0.84 -14.37
CA ALA A 145 -20.26 0.00 -13.53
C ALA A 145 -21.60 -0.67 -13.15
N SER A 146 -21.78 -1.96 -13.44
CA SER A 146 -23.04 -2.68 -13.15
C SER A 146 -23.40 -2.66 -11.66
N TRP A 147 -22.39 -2.57 -10.79
CA TRP A 147 -22.55 -2.46 -9.34
C TRP A 147 -23.31 -1.21 -8.89
N ALA A 148 -23.36 -0.15 -9.70
CA ALA A 148 -23.95 1.14 -9.34
C ALA A 148 -25.49 1.12 -9.31
N LEU A 149 -26.11 0.06 -9.86
CA LEU A 149 -27.55 -0.07 -10.00
C LEU A 149 -28.03 -1.40 -9.42
N LEU A 150 -29.17 -1.38 -8.74
CA LEU A 150 -29.92 -2.58 -8.35
C LEU A 150 -30.75 -3.12 -9.51
N ALA A 151 -31.23 -2.22 -10.37
CA ALA A 151 -31.99 -2.47 -11.59
C ALA A 151 -31.89 -1.25 -12.51
N PRO A 152 -32.29 -1.33 -13.79
CA PRO A 152 -32.31 -0.16 -14.68
C PRO A 152 -33.09 1.01 -14.05
N GLY A 153 -32.42 2.14 -13.86
CA GLY A 153 -32.99 3.34 -13.24
C GLY A 153 -33.13 3.29 -11.70
N ALA A 154 -32.65 2.24 -11.03
CA ALA A 154 -32.67 2.09 -9.58
C ALA A 154 -31.24 2.10 -9.00
N PRO A 155 -30.75 3.24 -8.48
CA PRO A 155 -29.40 3.35 -7.94
C PRO A 155 -29.15 2.48 -6.70
N ASP A 156 -28.00 1.80 -6.65
CA ASP A 156 -27.48 1.19 -5.43
C ASP A 156 -26.83 2.28 -4.57
N LYS A 157 -27.67 2.96 -3.77
CA LYS A 157 -27.28 4.14 -3.01
C LYS A 157 -26.10 3.90 -2.05
N PRO A 158 -26.04 2.83 -1.24
CA PRO A 158 -24.89 2.55 -0.39
C PRO A 158 -23.58 2.50 -1.18
N LYS A 159 -23.54 1.72 -2.28
CA LYS A 159 -22.31 1.57 -3.08
C LYS A 159 -21.89 2.85 -3.77
N LEU A 160 -22.84 3.62 -4.31
CA LEU A 160 -22.55 4.91 -4.92
C LEU A 160 -21.94 5.87 -3.89
N VAL A 161 -22.49 5.94 -2.69
CA VAL A 161 -22.00 6.80 -1.63
C VAL A 161 -20.63 6.35 -1.11
N ASP A 162 -20.44 5.04 -0.95
CA ASP A 162 -19.15 4.44 -0.61
C ASP A 162 -18.08 4.79 -1.64
N TYR A 163 -18.38 4.54 -2.93
CA TYR A 163 -17.49 4.84 -4.04
C TYR A 163 -17.08 6.32 -4.04
N PHE A 164 -18.06 7.23 -3.92
CA PHE A 164 -17.79 8.64 -4.07
C PHE A 164 -17.10 9.28 -2.86
N TYR A 165 -17.36 8.89 -1.62
CA TYR A 165 -16.72 9.58 -0.49
C TYR A 165 -16.73 8.84 0.84
N ARG A 166 -17.66 7.92 1.07
CA ARG A 166 -17.85 7.37 2.42
C ARG A 166 -16.86 6.25 2.78
N ALA A 167 -16.66 5.30 1.87
CA ALA A 167 -15.86 4.12 2.17
C ALA A 167 -14.40 4.47 2.41
N HIS A 168 -13.86 5.36 1.57
CA HIS A 168 -12.46 5.74 1.67
C HIS A 168 -12.13 6.35 3.03
N HIS A 169 -12.98 7.28 3.49
CA HIS A 169 -12.86 7.91 4.79
C HIS A 169 -12.93 6.91 5.95
N GLN A 170 -13.96 6.07 5.97
CA GLN A 170 -14.18 5.14 7.08
C GLN A 170 -13.10 4.06 7.14
N VAL A 171 -12.59 3.61 5.98
CA VAL A 171 -11.40 2.75 5.93
C VAL A 171 -10.17 3.49 6.46
N ALA A 172 -9.96 4.76 6.12
CA ALA A 172 -8.83 5.51 6.62
C ALA A 172 -8.88 5.67 8.15
N VAL A 173 -10.04 6.01 8.72
CA VAL A 173 -10.23 6.09 10.18
C VAL A 173 -9.93 4.75 10.85
N ALA A 174 -10.55 3.66 10.37
CA ALA A 174 -10.38 2.33 10.94
C ALA A 174 -8.93 1.83 10.85
N THR A 175 -8.28 2.01 9.71
CA THR A 175 -6.91 1.52 9.51
C THR A 175 -5.86 2.38 10.21
N LYS A 176 -6.09 3.69 10.38
CA LYS A 176 -5.25 4.51 11.27
C LYS A 176 -5.31 3.99 12.71
N ALA A 177 -6.49 3.60 13.19
CA ALA A 177 -6.65 3.01 14.52
C ALA A 177 -5.93 1.65 14.64
N LEU A 178 -6.07 0.77 13.63
CA LEU A 178 -5.29 -0.48 13.56
C LEU A 178 -3.78 -0.23 13.60
N VAL A 179 -3.27 0.75 12.85
CA VAL A 179 -1.84 1.12 12.82
C VAL A 179 -1.36 1.55 14.19
N THR A 180 -2.08 2.44 14.87
CA THR A 180 -1.71 2.90 16.23
C THR A 180 -1.66 1.75 17.24
N GLN A 181 -2.63 0.84 17.18
CA GLN A 181 -2.66 -0.34 18.06
C GLN A 181 -1.54 -1.34 17.73
N PHE A 182 -1.32 -1.62 16.44
CA PHE A 182 -0.29 -2.56 15.99
C PHE A 182 1.12 -2.16 16.44
N TYR A 183 1.45 -0.87 16.34
CA TYR A 183 2.75 -0.33 16.74
C TYR A 183 2.82 0.14 18.19
N GLY A 184 1.74 0.03 18.96
CA GLY A 184 1.69 0.45 20.36
C GLY A 184 1.99 1.94 20.55
N THR A 185 1.44 2.81 19.69
CA THR A 185 1.62 4.26 19.77
C THR A 185 0.27 4.98 19.73
N ASP A 186 0.19 6.15 20.34
CA ASP A 186 -1.05 6.92 20.39
C ASP A 186 -1.33 7.73 19.11
N SER A 187 -0.35 7.88 18.21
CA SER A 187 -0.50 8.73 17.03
C SER A 187 0.38 8.34 15.84
N ILE A 188 -0.11 8.72 14.67
CA ILE A 188 0.60 8.74 13.39
C ILE A 188 1.14 10.17 13.19
N GLU A 189 2.42 10.34 12.88
CA GLU A 189 3.04 11.67 12.78
C GLU A 189 2.60 12.45 11.54
N ARG A 190 2.40 11.72 10.42
CA ARG A 190 1.92 12.28 9.15
C ARG A 190 1.08 11.24 8.45
N ALA A 191 -0.07 11.66 7.94
CA ALA A 191 -0.87 10.89 7.00
C ALA A 191 -0.77 11.53 5.61
N TYR A 192 -0.64 10.68 4.59
CA TYR A 192 -0.59 11.09 3.20
C TYR A 192 -1.67 10.34 2.42
N PHE A 193 -2.11 10.96 1.34
CA PHE A 193 -2.92 10.32 0.32
C PHE A 193 -2.23 10.53 -1.03
N ASP A 194 -2.09 9.45 -1.80
CA ASP A 194 -1.58 9.50 -3.17
C ASP A 194 -2.48 8.70 -4.11
N GLY A 195 -2.89 9.31 -5.21
CA GLY A 195 -3.87 8.74 -6.10
C GLY A 195 -4.05 9.52 -7.40
N CYS A 196 -4.30 8.76 -8.47
CA CYS A 196 -4.59 9.28 -9.80
C CYS A 196 -6.02 8.92 -10.22
N SER A 197 -6.66 9.75 -11.06
CA SER A 197 -8.02 9.53 -11.56
C SER A 197 -9.05 9.37 -10.43
N THR A 198 -9.76 8.25 -10.33
CA THR A 198 -10.71 7.96 -9.26
C THR A 198 -10.10 8.13 -7.87
N ALA A 199 -8.88 7.63 -7.66
CA ALA A 199 -8.18 7.85 -6.40
C ALA A 199 -7.87 9.34 -6.17
N GLY A 200 -7.50 10.09 -7.21
CA GLY A 200 -7.31 11.56 -7.10
C GLY A 200 -8.61 12.29 -6.72
N ARG A 201 -9.75 11.84 -7.28
CA ARG A 201 -11.07 12.30 -6.86
C ARG A 201 -11.33 11.94 -5.39
N ASN A 202 -11.03 10.72 -4.95
CA ASN A 202 -11.16 10.34 -3.53
C ASN A 202 -10.34 11.26 -2.64
N GLY A 203 -9.06 11.49 -2.95
CA GLY A 203 -8.20 12.42 -2.19
C GLY A 203 -8.75 13.84 -2.12
N LEU A 204 -9.34 14.35 -3.21
CA LEU A 204 -10.01 15.64 -3.22
C LEU A 204 -11.29 15.62 -2.35
N MET A 205 -12.07 14.54 -2.39
CA MET A 205 -13.26 14.40 -1.56
C MET A 205 -12.92 14.37 -0.07
N GLU A 206 -11.83 13.70 0.31
CA GLU A 206 -11.32 13.73 1.67
C GLU A 206 -10.94 15.15 2.08
N ALA A 207 -10.18 15.88 1.25
CA ALA A 207 -9.82 17.26 1.54
C ALA A 207 -11.03 18.22 1.66
N MET A 208 -12.10 17.98 0.90
CA MET A 208 -13.27 18.87 0.86
C MET A 208 -14.36 18.54 1.89
N ARG A 209 -14.58 17.25 2.20
CA ARG A 209 -15.67 16.80 3.07
C ARG A 209 -15.18 16.35 4.43
N GLU A 210 -13.98 15.78 4.49
CA GLU A 210 -13.50 15.03 5.64
C GLU A 210 -12.10 15.51 6.07
N PRO A 211 -12.00 16.71 6.69
CA PRO A 211 -10.72 17.33 6.97
C PRO A 211 -9.83 16.54 7.96
N VAL A 212 -10.29 15.39 8.45
CA VAL A 212 -9.59 14.50 9.40
C VAL A 212 -8.52 13.62 8.72
N LEU A 213 -8.40 13.64 7.38
CA LEU A 213 -7.36 12.90 6.68
C LEU A 213 -6.03 13.65 6.56
N LEU A 214 -6.01 14.98 6.73
CA LEU A 214 -4.83 15.86 6.64
C LEU A 214 -4.33 16.36 8.00
#